data_AF-A0AAV6CPR4-F1
#
_entry.id   AF-A0AAV6CPR4-F1
#
_cell.length_a   1.000
_cell.length_b   1.000
_cell.length_c   1.000
_cell.angle_alpha   90.00
_cell.angle_beta   90.00
_cell.angle_gamma   90.00
#
_symmetry.space_group_name_H-M   'P 1'
#
loop_
_entity.id
_entity.type
_entity.pdbx_description
1 polymer ?
#
loop_
_entity_poly.entity_id
_entity_poly.type
_entity_poly.pdbx_seq_one_letter_code
_entity_poly.pdbx_strand_id
1 'polypeptide(L)' 'MPQMLAETKSAKGAATRDQILDAASRLIHLQGYHCTSLDDVLRESGVGKGNFYYHFRSKEDLGYAIIERLVTAFLA' A
#
# COMPACT_ATOMS: atom_id res chain seq x y z
N MET A 1 27.24 19.79 5.91
CA MET A 1 25.76 19.81 5.85
C MET A 1 25.26 18.66 4.96
N PRO A 2 24.85 17.48 5.49
CA PRO A 2 24.41 16.34 4.67
C PRO A 2 22.89 16.04 4.70
N GLN A 3 22.02 17.00 5.01
CA GLN A 3 20.60 16.73 5.30
C GLN A 3 19.67 16.53 4.07
N MET A 4 20.14 16.75 2.83
CA MET A 4 19.27 16.75 1.63
C MET A 4 18.92 15.35 1.06
N LEU A 5 19.65 14.29 1.43
CA LEU A 5 19.44 12.92 0.90
C LEU A 5 18.42 12.10 1.71
N ALA A 6 18.07 12.53 2.92
CA ALA A 6 17.14 11.79 3.79
C ALA A 6 15.67 12.08 3.47
N GLU A 7 15.34 13.31 3.08
CA GLU A 7 13.95 13.73 2.81
C GLU A 7 13.35 13.08 1.55
N THR A 8 14.17 12.78 0.54
CA THR A 8 13.72 12.18 -0.73
C THR A 8 13.37 10.69 -0.61
N LYS A 9 14.04 9.95 0.30
CA LYS A 9 13.75 8.53 0.54
C LYS A 9 12.40 8.33 1.24
N SER A 10 12.07 9.21 2.18
CA SER A 10 10.79 9.19 2.90
C SER A 10 9.61 9.43 1.95
N ALA A 11 9.71 10.45 1.08
CA ALA A 11 8.67 10.76 0.11
C ALA A 11 8.45 9.63 -0.92
N LYS A 12 9.52 8.98 -1.40
CA LYS A 12 9.40 7.81 -2.28
C LYS A 12 8.78 6.59 -1.58
N GLY A 13 9.10 6.37 -0.31
CA GLY A 13 8.49 5.32 0.50
C GLY A 13 7.00 5.54 0.70
N ALA A 14 6.59 6.77 1.04
CA ALA A 14 5.18 7.13 1.14
C ALA A 14 4.43 6.91 -0.18
N ALA A 15 5.00 7.38 -1.31
CA ALA A 15 4.41 7.18 -2.62
C ALA A 15 4.25 5.70 -3.00
N THR A 16 5.23 4.85 -2.66
CA THR A 16 5.12 3.39 -2.89
C THR A 16 4.00 2.79 -2.04
N ARG A 17 3.92 3.15 -0.75
CA ARG A 17 2.88 2.65 0.14
C ARG A 17 1.49 2.97 -0.38
N ASP A 18 1.30 4.20 -0.87
CA ASP A 18 0.01 4.63 -1.43
C ASP A 18 -0.33 3.92 -2.73
N GLN A 19 0.65 3.66 -3.61
CA GLN A 19 0.44 2.84 -4.81
C GLN A 19 -0.06 1.42 -4.49
N ILE A 20 0.51 0.79 -3.47
CA ILE A 20 0.07 -0.54 -3.01
C ILE A 20 -1.38 -0.44 -2.49
N LEU A 21 -1.69 0.56 -1.67
CA LEU A 21 -3.02 0.75 -1.12
C LEU A 21 -4.06 1.01 -2.21
N ASP A 22 -3.78 1.88 -3.17
CA ASP A 22 -4.70 2.20 -4.26
C ASP A 22 -5.03 0.96 -5.11
N ALA A 23 -4.01 0.19 -5.47
CA ALA A 23 -4.17 -1.07 -6.21
C ALA A 23 -5.00 -2.09 -5.43
N ALA A 24 -4.65 -2.30 -4.15
CA ALA A 24 -5.34 -3.25 -3.30
C ALA A 24 -6.80 -2.84 -3.03
N SER A 25 -7.06 -1.57 -2.72
CA SER A 25 -8.42 -1.04 -2.52
C SER A 25 -9.28 -1.23 -3.77
N ARG A 26 -8.73 -0.98 -4.96
CA ARG A 26 -9.43 -1.22 -6.23
C ARG A 26 -9.81 -2.68 -6.41
N LEU A 27 -8.85 -3.58 -6.26
CA LEU A 27 -9.09 -5.03 -6.42
C LEU A 27 -10.11 -5.52 -5.40
N ILE A 28 -9.96 -5.15 -4.13
CA ILE A 28 -10.88 -5.56 -3.06
C ILE A 28 -12.28 -5.02 -3.31
N HIS A 29 -12.42 -3.80 -3.82
CA HIS A 29 -13.73 -3.26 -4.20
C HIS A 29 -14.39 -4.05 -5.35
N LEU A 30 -13.59 -4.53 -6.31
CA LEU A 30 -14.09 -5.25 -7.48
C LEU A 30 -14.44 -6.72 -7.21
N GLN A 31 -13.64 -7.44 -6.43
CA GLN A 31 -13.76 -8.89 -6.27
C GLN A 31 -13.79 -9.37 -4.82
N GLY A 32 -13.68 -8.47 -3.85
CA GLY A 32 -13.65 -8.79 -2.42
C GLY A 32 -12.25 -9.14 -1.90
N TYR A 33 -12.10 -9.07 -0.56
CA TYR A 33 -10.83 -9.29 0.12
C TYR A 33 -10.30 -10.71 -0.07
N HIS A 34 -11.13 -11.72 0.14
CA HIS A 34 -10.69 -13.12 0.07
C HIS A 34 -10.25 -13.53 -1.35
N CYS A 35 -10.87 -12.99 -2.39
CA CYS A 35 -10.54 -13.28 -3.79
C CYS A 35 -9.33 -12.48 -4.31
N THR A 36 -8.82 -11.51 -3.57
CA THR A 36 -7.65 -10.71 -3.98
C THR A 36 -6.38 -11.31 -3.39
N SER A 37 -5.49 -11.90 -4.20
CA SER A 37 -4.22 -12.43 -3.69
C SER A 37 -3.15 -11.33 -3.54
N LEU A 38 -2.06 -11.64 -2.82
CA LEU A 38 -0.91 -10.74 -2.75
C LEU A 38 -0.31 -10.50 -4.14
N ASP A 39 -0.20 -11.56 -4.96
CA ASP A 39 0.38 -11.45 -6.30
C ASP A 39 -0.47 -10.59 -7.24
N ASP A 40 -1.80 -10.59 -7.09
CA ASP A 40 -2.67 -9.67 -7.83
C ASP A 40 -2.38 -8.21 -7.47
N VAL A 41 -2.18 -7.91 -6.18
CA VAL A 41 -1.82 -6.56 -5.72
C VAL A 41 -0.45 -6.14 -6.24
N LEU A 42 0.55 -7.02 -6.20
CA LEU A 42 1.89 -6.73 -6.73
C LEU A 42 1.85 -6.45 -8.24
N ARG A 43 1.08 -7.24 -8.99
CA ARG A 43 0.88 -7.05 -10.43
C ARG A 43 0.18 -5.73 -10.75
N GLU A 44 -0.91 -5.43 -10.05
CA GLU A 44 -1.71 -4.21 -10.26
C GLU A 44 -0.96 -2.93 -9.84
N SER A 45 -0.20 -2.99 -8.74
CA SER A 45 0.58 -1.84 -8.25
C SER A 45 1.88 -1.62 -9.03
N GLY A 46 2.39 -2.63 -9.74
CA GLY A 46 3.73 -2.61 -10.33
C GLY A 46 4.87 -2.62 -9.31
N VAL A 47 4.57 -2.84 -8.03
CA VAL A 47 5.55 -2.82 -6.94
C VAL A 47 6.15 -4.20 -6.75
N GLY A 48 7.49 -4.25 -6.61
CA GLY A 48 8.19 -5.50 -6.34
C GLY A 48 7.92 -6.05 -4.93
N LYS A 49 7.91 -7.38 -4.80
CA LYS A 49 7.63 -8.10 -3.55
C LYS A 49 8.46 -7.64 -2.34
N GLY A 50 9.75 -7.35 -2.53
CA GLY A 50 10.60 -6.85 -1.45
C GLY A 50 10.18 -5.46 -0.93
N ASN A 51 9.70 -4.59 -1.82
CA ASN A 51 9.23 -3.26 -1.47
C ASN A 51 7.84 -3.32 -0.81
N PHE A 52 7.00 -4.28 -1.22
CA PHE A 52 5.78 -4.59 -0.47
C PHE A 52 6.06 -4.94 0.98
N TYR A 53 6.97 -5.90 1.24
CA TYR A 53 7.28 -6.33 2.59
C TYR A 53 8.03 -5.29 3.43
N TYR A 54 8.58 -4.25 2.80
CA TYR A 54 9.08 -3.08 3.51
C TYR A 54 7.93 -2.26 4.14
N HIS A 55 6.74 -2.25 3.52
CA HIS A 55 5.58 -1.48 3.98
C HIS A 55 4.54 -2.30 4.74
N PHE A 56 4.31 -3.55 4.35
CA PHE A 56 3.26 -4.41 4.88
C PHE A 56 3.80 -5.80 5.21
N ARG A 57 3.53 -6.28 6.41
CA ARG A 57 4.02 -7.59 6.88
C ARG A 57 3.22 -8.75 6.30
N SER A 58 1.95 -8.51 5.96
CA SER A 58 1.05 -9.52 5.39
C SER A 58 -0.09 -8.89 4.60
N LYS A 59 -0.96 -9.73 4.01
CA LYS A 59 -2.19 -9.29 3.35
C LYS A 59 -3.20 -8.71 4.36
N GLU A 60 -3.23 -9.25 5.57
CA GLU A 60 -4.06 -8.76 6.67
C GLU A 60 -3.63 -7.37 7.12
N ASP A 61 -2.31 -7.14 7.25
CA ASP A 61 -1.73 -5.82 7.57
C ASP A 61 -2.12 -4.77 6.52
N LEU A 62 -2.03 -5.14 5.23
CA LEU A 62 -2.55 -4.32 4.14
C LEU A 62 -4.06 -4.06 4.26
N GLY A 63 -4.84 -5.08 4.61
CA GLY A 63 -6.28 -4.97 4.82
C GLY A 63 -6.63 -3.95 5.92
N TYR A 64 -5.96 -4.01 7.07
CA TYR A 64 -6.16 -3.05 8.15
C TYR A 64 -5.83 -1.62 7.72
N ALA A 65 -4.73 -1.41 7.00
CA ALA A 65 -4.34 -0.10 6.49
C ALA A 65 -5.36 0.49 5.50
N ILE A 66 -6.01 -0.35 4.70
CA ILE A 66 -7.10 0.09 3.81
C ILE A 66 -8.32 0.54 4.63
N ILE A 67 -8.72 -0.24 5.64
CA ILE A 67 -9.84 0.13 6.52
C ILE A 67 -9.54 1.44 7.26
N GLU A 68 -8.33 1.58 7.81
CA GLU A 68 -7.89 2.81 8.47
C GLU A 68 -8.02 4.01 7.52
N ARG A 69 -7.48 3.90 6.30
CA ARG A 69 -7.57 4.98 5.30
C ARG A 69 -9.02 5.35 4.96
N LEU A 70 -9.91 4.36 4.82
CA LEU A 70 -11.32 4.59 4.53
C LEU A 70 -12.03 5.29 5.70
N VAL A 71 -11.79 4.84 6.93
CA VAL A 71 -12.37 5.43 8.14
C VAL A 71 -11.89 6.87 8.29
N THR A 72 -10.59 7.13 8.13
CA THR A 72 -10.04 8.49 8.21
C THR A 72 -10.65 9.40 7.14
N ALA A 73 -10.76 8.94 5.90
CA ALA A 73 -11.35 9.73 4.82
C ALA A 73 -12.85 10.00 5.01
N PHE A 74 -13.57 9.08 5.66
CA PHE A 74 -15.00 9.24 5.95
C PHE A 74 -15.26 10.22 7.10
N LEU A 75 -14.36 10.31 8.08
CA LEU A 75 -14.50 11.15 9.27
C LEU A 75 -13.89 12.56 9.10
N ALA A 76 -13.19 12.83 8.00
CA ALA A 76 -12.59 14.13 7.67
C ALA A 76 -13.62 15.09 7.08
#